data_AF-A0A9E2GR53-F1
#
_entry.id   AF-A0A9E2GR53-F1
#
_cell.length_a   1.000
_cell.length_b   1.000
_cell.length_c   1.000
_cell.angle_alpha   90.00
_cell.angle_beta   90.00
_cell.angle_gamma   90.00
#
_symmetry.space_group_name_H-M   'P 1'
#
loop_
_entity.id
_entity.type
_entity.pdbx_description
1 polymer ?
#
loop_
_entity_poly.entity_id
_entity_poly.type
_entity_poly.pdbx_seq_one_letter_code
_entity_poly.pdbx_strand_id
1 'polypeptide(L)'
;MTQVLAADSRFLALELYRILKDIDAARWRNDLETAVRERLARLEANMPHLVVRAQQTAPHTDLPNRLAALSELLRDRVPHPHWPTHEEVASKWAEYRAQLITAYEDLARSLRTISVHVPSVRPTNYARNIFHVATAGLSVALIALVSSRGGLIALAAFFAASAWTMETSRRFSPRANEFLLRVFGKVAHPHERFHVNSATW
;
A
#
# COMPACT_ATOMS: atom_id res chain seq x y z
N MET A 1 2.47 -26.76 -15.45
CA MET A 1 3.26 -25.64 -14.90
C MET A 1 4.24 -26.19 -13.87
N THR A 2 5.54 -25.91 -13.97
CA THR A 2 6.52 -26.54 -13.08
C THR A 2 6.40 -25.94 -11.67
N GLN A 3 6.31 -26.80 -10.65
CA GLN A 3 6.32 -26.38 -9.23
C GLN A 3 7.52 -25.46 -8.90
N VAL A 4 8.61 -25.64 -9.64
CA VAL A 4 9.83 -24.82 -9.57
C VAL A 4 9.55 -23.36 -9.91
N LEU A 5 8.91 -23.05 -11.04
CA LEU A 5 8.60 -21.65 -11.42
C LEU A 5 7.71 -20.97 -10.36
N ALA A 6 6.73 -21.71 -9.83
CA ALA A 6 5.84 -21.20 -8.79
C ALA A 6 6.60 -20.89 -7.49
N ALA A 7 7.52 -21.78 -7.08
CA ALA A 7 8.35 -21.59 -5.89
C ALA A 7 9.30 -20.40 -6.04
N ASP A 8 10.02 -20.30 -7.16
CA ASP A 8 10.97 -19.21 -7.40
C ASP A 8 10.27 -17.85 -7.49
N SER A 9 9.15 -17.79 -8.21
CA SER A 9 8.38 -16.55 -8.35
C SER A 9 7.79 -16.11 -7.00
N ARG A 10 7.37 -17.06 -6.16
CA ARG A 10 6.91 -16.77 -4.80
C ARG A 10 8.06 -16.26 -3.94
N PHE A 11 9.23 -16.87 -4.00
CA PHE A 11 10.41 -16.43 -3.25
C PHE A 11 10.77 -14.99 -3.61
N LEU A 12 10.87 -14.70 -4.92
CA LEU A 12 11.16 -13.37 -5.43
C LEU A 12 10.13 -12.33 -4.96
N ALA A 13 8.84 -12.64 -5.06
CA ALA A 13 7.78 -11.74 -4.60
C ALA A 13 7.84 -11.49 -3.08
N LEU A 14 8.18 -12.50 -2.27
CA LEU A 14 8.34 -12.33 -0.83
C LEU A 14 9.57 -11.48 -0.48
N GLU A 15 10.67 -11.63 -1.22
CA GLU A 15 11.87 -10.82 -1.04
C GLU A 15 11.62 -9.36 -1.42
N LEU A 16 10.99 -9.11 -2.57
CA LEU A 16 10.60 -7.77 -3.01
C LEU A 16 9.63 -7.11 -2.02
N TYR A 17 8.66 -7.87 -1.49
CA TYR A 17 7.75 -7.37 -0.45
C TYR A 17 8.49 -6.90 0.81
N ARG A 18 9.51 -7.64 1.24
CA ARG A 18 10.34 -7.23 2.39
C ARG A 18 11.12 -5.95 2.07
N ILE A 19 11.73 -5.86 0.89
CA ILE A 19 12.44 -4.65 0.45
C ILE A 19 11.51 -3.44 0.45
N LEU A 20 10.29 -3.57 -0.09
CA LEU A 20 9.28 -2.51 -0.09
C LEU A 20 8.89 -2.03 1.30
N LYS A 21 8.98 -2.90 2.33
CA LYS A 21 8.77 -2.51 3.73
C LYS A 21 9.95 -1.77 4.33
N ASP A 22 11.17 -2.09 3.89
CA ASP A 22 12.40 -1.47 4.39
C ASP A 22 12.63 -0.09 3.76
N ILE A 23 12.20 0.13 2.50
CA ILE A 23 12.24 1.43 1.82
C ILE A 23 11.15 2.40 2.30
N ASP A 24 10.24 1.98 3.19
CA ASP A 24 9.18 2.88 3.68
C ASP A 24 9.79 4.12 4.35
N ALA A 25 9.36 5.32 3.92
CA ALA A 25 9.88 6.59 4.42
C ALA A 25 9.78 6.72 5.95
N ALA A 26 8.75 6.14 6.56
CA ALA A 26 8.59 6.15 8.01
C ALA A 26 9.61 5.26 8.76
N ARG A 27 10.33 4.38 8.03
CA ARG A 27 11.32 3.42 8.55
C ARG A 27 12.72 3.63 7.98
N TRP A 28 12.88 4.59 7.08
CA TRP A 28 14.13 4.84 6.39
C TRP A 28 15.21 5.25 7.39
N ARG A 29 16.32 4.52 7.38
CA ARG A 29 17.52 4.82 8.17
C ARG A 29 18.75 4.67 7.27
N ASN A 30 19.74 5.53 7.45
CA ASN A 30 20.91 5.60 6.55
C ASN A 30 21.74 4.31 6.53
N ASP A 31 21.73 3.54 7.63
CA ASP A 31 22.36 2.22 7.74
C ASP A 31 21.65 1.13 6.92
N LEU A 32 20.38 1.33 6.56
CA LEU A 32 19.60 0.37 5.77
C LEU A 32 19.83 0.51 4.25
N GLU A 33 20.33 1.66 3.78
CA GLU A 33 20.47 1.92 2.35
C GLU A 33 21.40 0.90 1.67
N THR A 34 22.58 0.66 2.23
CA THR A 34 23.54 -0.32 1.70
C THR A 34 22.93 -1.71 1.65
N ALA A 35 22.26 -2.14 2.73
CA ALA A 35 21.62 -3.45 2.81
C ALA A 35 20.46 -3.60 1.79
N VAL A 36 19.68 -2.54 1.56
CA VAL A 36 18.62 -2.52 0.55
C VAL A 36 19.21 -2.62 -0.85
N ARG A 37 20.27 -1.86 -1.15
CA ARG A 37 20.95 -1.89 -2.45
C ARG A 37 21.51 -3.27 -2.76
N GLU A 38 22.17 -3.91 -1.80
CA GLU A 38 22.69 -5.27 -1.98
C GLU A 38 21.58 -6.28 -2.25
N ARG A 39 20.44 -6.17 -1.57
CA ARG A 39 19.27 -7.04 -1.80
C ARG A 39 18.65 -6.81 -3.16
N LEU A 40 18.53 -5.55 -3.59
CA LEU A 40 18.06 -5.21 -4.93
C LEU A 40 19.00 -5.77 -6.01
N ALA A 41 20.32 -5.64 -5.84
CA ALA A 41 21.31 -6.19 -6.77
C ALA A 41 21.22 -7.73 -6.86
N ARG A 42 21.01 -8.42 -5.72
CA ARG A 42 20.80 -9.88 -5.72
C ARG A 42 19.51 -10.27 -6.45
N LEU A 43 18.42 -9.53 -6.25
CA LEU A 43 17.17 -9.75 -7.00
C LEU A 43 17.36 -9.53 -8.50
N GLU A 44 18.02 -8.44 -8.88
CA GLU A 44 18.30 -8.11 -10.27
C GLU A 44 19.12 -9.22 -10.94
N ALA A 45 20.17 -9.71 -10.29
CA ALA A 45 21.02 -10.79 -10.83
C ALA A 45 20.24 -12.09 -11.09
N ASN A 46 19.24 -12.39 -10.25
CA ASN A 46 18.42 -13.60 -10.39
C ASN A 46 17.30 -13.46 -11.45
N MET A 47 16.96 -12.23 -11.85
CA MET A 47 15.79 -11.98 -12.68
C MET A 47 15.84 -12.54 -14.11
N PRO A 48 16.94 -12.40 -14.88
CA PRO A 48 17.02 -12.91 -16.24
C PRO A 48 16.69 -14.40 -16.35
N HIS A 49 17.20 -15.21 -15.42
CA HIS A 49 16.92 -16.65 -15.38
C HIS A 49 15.43 -16.96 -15.16
N LEU A 50 14.77 -16.21 -14.28
CA LEU A 50 13.36 -16.42 -13.99
C LEU A 50 12.45 -15.97 -15.14
N VAL A 51 12.81 -14.89 -15.85
CA VAL A 51 12.12 -14.43 -17.06
C VAL A 51 12.16 -15.51 -18.14
N VAL A 52 13.34 -16.04 -18.46
CA VAL A 52 13.50 -17.11 -19.46
C VAL A 52 12.71 -18.35 -19.07
N ARG A 53 12.76 -18.76 -17.79
CA ARG A 53 11.99 -19.90 -17.28
C ARG A 53 10.48 -19.69 -17.40
N ALA A 54 10.00 -18.49 -17.11
CA ALA A 54 8.59 -18.13 -17.25
C ALA A 54 8.15 -18.16 -18.73
N GLN A 55 8.96 -17.63 -19.65
CA GLN A 55 8.70 -17.70 -21.10
C GLN A 55 8.57 -19.14 -21.59
N GLN A 56 9.40 -20.06 -21.08
CA GLN A 56 9.36 -21.47 -21.47
C GLN A 56 8.20 -22.24 -20.85
N THR A 57 7.88 -21.96 -19.59
CA THR A 57 6.95 -22.80 -18.79
C THR A 57 5.51 -22.28 -18.80
N ALA A 58 5.33 -20.97 -18.94
CA ALA A 58 4.03 -20.29 -18.89
C ALA A 58 3.91 -19.17 -19.96
N PRO A 59 4.23 -19.46 -21.25
CA PRO A 59 4.26 -18.44 -22.31
C PRO A 59 2.92 -17.75 -22.55
N HIS A 60 1.81 -18.44 -22.26
CA HIS A 60 0.46 -17.92 -22.49
C HIS A 60 -0.07 -17.05 -21.33
N THR A 61 0.74 -16.82 -20.29
CA THR A 61 0.38 -15.97 -19.15
C THR A 61 1.07 -14.61 -19.26
N ASP A 62 0.55 -13.61 -18.54
CA ASP A 62 1.21 -12.30 -18.45
C ASP A 62 2.51 -12.33 -17.61
N LEU A 63 2.77 -13.42 -16.89
CA LEU A 63 3.88 -13.52 -15.93
C LEU A 63 5.25 -13.18 -16.55
N PRO A 64 5.65 -13.68 -17.73
CA PRO A 64 6.95 -13.35 -18.32
C PRO A 64 7.11 -11.85 -18.58
N ASN A 65 6.04 -11.20 -19.07
CA ASN A 65 6.04 -9.77 -19.34
C ASN A 65 6.14 -8.96 -18.04
N ARG A 66 5.47 -9.40 -16.96
CA ARG A 66 5.57 -8.74 -15.64
C ARG A 66 6.95 -8.89 -15.03
N LEU A 67 7.57 -10.07 -15.14
CA LEU A 67 8.93 -10.30 -14.66
C LEU A 67 9.96 -9.50 -15.47
N ALA A 68 9.78 -9.38 -16.78
CA ALA A 68 10.64 -8.54 -17.64
C ALA A 68 10.54 -7.06 -17.26
N ALA A 69 9.32 -6.53 -17.13
CA ALA A 69 9.11 -5.14 -16.70
C ALA A 69 9.68 -4.85 -15.30
N LEU A 70 9.57 -5.80 -14.37
CA LEU A 70 10.20 -5.68 -13.06
C LEU A 70 11.74 -5.71 -13.17
N SER A 71 12.31 -6.56 -14.02
CA SER A 71 13.74 -6.62 -14.25
C SER A 71 14.30 -5.30 -14.82
N GLU A 72 13.59 -4.66 -15.74
CA GLU A 72 13.96 -3.35 -16.29
C GLU A 72 13.91 -2.27 -15.21
N LEU A 73 12.84 -2.25 -14.40
CA LEU A 73 12.70 -1.30 -13.29
C LEU A 73 13.82 -1.45 -12.25
N LEU A 74 14.25 -2.68 -11.97
CA LEU A 74 15.35 -2.96 -11.04
C LEU A 74 16.71 -2.50 -11.60
N ARG A 75 16.93 -2.61 -12.91
CA ARG A 75 18.21 -2.23 -13.55
C ARG A 75 18.36 -0.72 -13.70
N ASP A 76 17.33 -0.05 -14.20
CA ASP A 76 17.49 1.31 -14.74
C ASP A 76 17.18 2.42 -13.74
N ARG A 77 16.54 2.09 -12.61
CA ARG A 77 15.91 3.11 -11.75
C ARG A 77 16.31 3.10 -10.28
N VAL A 78 17.31 2.31 -9.90
CA VAL A 78 17.84 2.37 -8.53
C VAL A 78 18.46 3.76 -8.31
N PRO A 79 18.02 4.55 -7.30
CA PRO A 79 18.55 5.89 -7.06
C PRO A 79 20.08 5.86 -6.88
N HIS A 80 20.83 6.73 -7.55
CA HIS A 80 22.30 6.79 -7.38
C HIS A 80 22.73 7.56 -6.12
N PRO A 81 23.89 7.23 -5.52
CA PRO A 81 24.37 7.85 -4.28
C PRO A 81 24.91 9.29 -4.43
N HIS A 82 24.92 9.88 -5.63
CA HIS A 82 25.55 11.18 -5.90
C HIS A 82 24.63 12.39 -5.69
N TRP A 83 23.55 12.27 -4.91
CA TRP A 83 22.64 13.38 -4.66
C TRP A 83 23.14 14.31 -3.54
N PRO A 84 23.01 15.64 -3.71
CA PRO A 84 23.69 16.60 -2.84
C PRO A 84 23.09 16.70 -1.43
N THR A 85 21.83 16.32 -1.22
CA THR A 85 21.17 16.39 0.10
C THR A 85 20.46 15.10 0.51
N HIS A 86 20.30 14.91 1.82
CA HIS A 86 19.59 13.77 2.41
C HIS A 86 18.09 13.75 2.02
N GLU A 87 17.47 14.92 1.93
CA GLU A 87 16.06 15.08 1.54
C GLU A 87 15.81 14.63 0.10
N GLU A 88 16.71 14.96 -0.82
CA GLU A 88 16.64 14.52 -2.22
C GLU A 88 16.80 13.00 -2.34
N VAL A 89 17.73 12.40 -1.57
CA VAL A 89 17.90 10.95 -1.51
C VAL A 89 16.61 10.27 -1.04
N ALA A 90 16.02 10.74 0.07
CA ALA A 90 14.78 10.20 0.61
C ALA A 90 13.61 10.34 -0.38
N SER A 91 13.49 11.49 -1.04
CA SER A 91 12.47 11.73 -2.07
C SER A 91 12.61 10.77 -3.26
N LYS A 92 13.84 10.55 -3.76
CA LYS A 92 14.10 9.61 -4.86
C LYS A 92 13.83 8.16 -4.48
N TRP A 93 14.15 7.75 -3.25
CA TRP A 93 13.77 6.44 -2.74
C TRP A 93 12.25 6.29 -2.60
N ALA A 94 11.53 7.33 -2.21
CA ALA A 94 10.07 7.33 -2.16
C ALA A 94 9.43 7.21 -3.56
N GLU A 95 9.93 7.97 -4.55
CA GLU A 95 9.53 7.87 -5.96
C GLU A 95 9.78 6.45 -6.52
N TYR A 96 10.96 5.90 -6.26
CA TYR A 96 11.33 4.55 -6.69
C TYR A 96 10.44 3.49 -6.04
N ARG A 97 10.17 3.63 -4.74
CA ARG A 97 9.25 2.74 -4.00
C ARG A 97 7.85 2.76 -4.61
N ALA A 98 7.33 3.92 -4.97
CA ALA A 98 6.00 4.03 -5.60
C ALA A 98 5.92 3.24 -6.93
N GLN A 99 6.99 3.32 -7.74
CA GLN A 99 7.11 2.54 -8.98
C GLN A 99 7.20 1.03 -8.69
N LEU A 100 8.03 0.62 -7.72
CA LEU A 100 8.15 -0.78 -7.32
C LEU A 100 6.86 -1.37 -6.75
N ILE A 101 6.08 -0.61 -5.99
CA ILE A 101 4.77 -1.06 -5.48
C ILE A 101 3.83 -1.38 -6.64
N THR A 102 3.81 -0.52 -7.67
CA THR A 102 2.96 -0.73 -8.85
C THR A 102 3.38 -2.01 -9.59
N ALA A 103 4.68 -2.18 -9.84
CA ALA A 103 5.20 -3.39 -10.49
C ALA A 103 4.96 -4.66 -9.64
N TYR A 104 5.10 -4.56 -8.32
CA TYR A 104 4.84 -5.66 -7.39
C TYR A 104 3.39 -6.11 -7.41
N GLU A 105 2.43 -5.19 -7.37
CA GLU A 105 1.00 -5.53 -7.36
C GLU A 105 0.55 -6.14 -8.71
N ASP A 106 1.13 -5.67 -9.81
CA ASP A 106 0.93 -6.28 -11.13
C ASP A 106 1.49 -7.71 -11.18
N LEU A 107 2.71 -7.92 -10.68
CA LEU A 107 3.28 -9.25 -10.52
C LEU A 107 2.39 -10.13 -9.63
N ALA A 108 1.97 -9.65 -8.46
CA ALA A 108 1.09 -10.36 -7.54
C ALA A 108 -0.24 -10.76 -8.20
N ARG A 109 -0.79 -9.90 -9.09
CA ARG A 109 -1.98 -10.22 -9.88
C ARG A 109 -1.72 -11.37 -10.86
N SER A 110 -0.61 -11.35 -11.60
CA SER A 110 -0.23 -12.46 -12.50
C SER A 110 0.12 -13.74 -11.76
N LEU A 111 0.69 -13.67 -10.54
CA LEU A 111 0.93 -14.85 -9.71
C LEU A 111 -0.37 -15.49 -9.22
N ARG A 112 -1.40 -14.69 -8.93
CA ARG A 112 -2.71 -15.22 -8.53
C ARG A 112 -3.39 -16.04 -9.64
N THR A 113 -3.21 -15.68 -10.92
CA THR A 113 -3.82 -16.44 -12.02
C THR A 113 -3.25 -17.86 -12.14
N ILE A 114 -2.04 -18.08 -11.59
CA ILE A 114 -1.38 -19.38 -11.50
C ILE A 114 -1.41 -19.96 -10.07
N SER A 115 -2.36 -19.53 -9.24
CA SER A 115 -2.57 -19.99 -7.85
C SER A 115 -1.41 -19.74 -6.88
N VAL A 116 -0.48 -18.85 -7.23
CA VAL A 116 0.61 -18.42 -6.34
C VAL A 116 0.16 -17.19 -5.55
N HIS A 117 -0.02 -17.37 -4.24
CA HIS A 117 -0.47 -16.31 -3.35
C HIS A 117 0.71 -15.61 -2.67
N VAL A 118 0.71 -14.28 -2.75
CA VAL A 118 1.71 -13.40 -2.14
C VAL A 118 1.02 -12.27 -1.39
N PRO A 119 1.67 -11.64 -0.39
CA PRO A 119 1.10 -10.49 0.32
C PRO A 119 0.74 -9.34 -0.63
N SER A 120 -0.13 -8.43 -0.20
CA SER A 120 -0.34 -7.14 -0.88
C SER A 120 0.38 -6.02 -0.14
N VAL A 121 0.96 -5.06 -0.85
CA VAL A 121 1.48 -3.81 -0.25
C VAL A 121 0.36 -2.79 -0.25
N ARG A 122 -0.19 -2.51 0.93
CA ARG A 122 -1.17 -1.43 1.08
C ARG A 122 -0.43 -0.09 1.10
N PRO A 123 -0.75 0.87 0.21
CA PRO A 123 -0.18 2.21 0.31
C PRO A 123 -0.65 2.86 1.62
N THR A 124 0.26 3.58 2.27
CA THR A 124 -0.05 4.34 3.49
C THR A 124 -0.96 5.51 3.14
N ASN A 125 -2.21 5.49 3.62
CA ASN A 125 -3.11 6.63 3.46
C ASN A 125 -2.86 7.65 4.57
N TYR A 126 -1.98 8.62 4.32
CA TYR A 126 -1.66 9.68 5.28
C TYR A 126 -2.87 10.52 5.69
N ALA A 127 -3.82 10.78 4.78
CA ALA A 127 -5.04 11.50 5.10
C ALA A 127 -5.88 10.73 6.13
N ARG A 128 -5.94 9.40 6.00
CA ARG A 128 -6.58 8.52 7.00
C ARG A 128 -5.86 8.55 8.34
N ASN A 129 -4.54 8.49 8.34
CA ASN A 129 -3.76 8.57 9.57
C ASN A 129 -4.00 9.89 10.31
N ILE A 130 -3.93 11.02 9.60
CA ILE A 130 -4.19 12.36 10.18
C ILE A 130 -5.61 12.45 10.72
N PHE A 131 -6.60 11.95 9.97
CA PHE A 131 -7.99 11.92 10.40
C PHE A 131 -8.17 11.15 11.71
N HIS A 132 -7.60 9.94 11.83
CA HIS A 132 -7.68 9.16 13.07
C HIS A 132 -6.94 9.80 14.25
N VAL A 133 -5.77 10.40 14.02
CA VAL A 133 -5.03 11.10 15.09
C VAL A 133 -5.81 12.33 15.58
N ALA A 134 -6.37 13.12 14.66
CA ALA A 134 -7.16 14.30 14.99
C ALA A 134 -8.46 13.94 15.73
N THR A 135 -9.17 12.89 15.30
CA THR A 135 -10.39 12.42 15.98
C THR A 135 -10.10 11.80 17.34
N ALA A 136 -8.98 11.09 17.51
CA ALA A 136 -8.52 10.63 18.81
C ALA A 136 -8.20 11.81 19.74
N GLY A 137 -7.48 12.83 19.24
CA GLY A 137 -7.20 14.06 19.98
C GLY A 137 -8.47 14.80 20.39
N LEU A 138 -9.44 14.94 19.48
CA LEU A 138 -10.75 15.52 19.77
C LEU A 138 -11.49 14.72 20.85
N SER A 139 -11.44 13.38 20.78
CA SER A 139 -12.09 12.52 21.78
C SER A 139 -11.49 12.72 23.17
N VAL A 140 -10.16 12.79 23.28
CA VAL A 140 -9.46 13.09 24.54
C VAL A 140 -9.85 14.48 25.07
N ALA A 141 -9.89 15.49 24.20
CA ALA A 141 -10.30 16.84 24.58
C ALA A 141 -11.75 16.88 25.08
N LEU A 142 -12.68 16.21 24.41
CA LEU A 142 -14.08 16.11 24.83
C LEU A 142 -14.22 15.42 26.19
N ILE A 143 -13.46 14.35 26.44
CA ILE A 143 -13.44 13.66 27.74
C ILE A 143 -12.91 14.59 28.84
N ALA A 144 -11.86 15.34 28.56
CA ALA A 144 -11.26 16.24 29.54
C ALA A 144 -12.15 17.47 29.86
N LEU A 145 -12.86 17.99 28.86
CA LEU A 145 -13.69 19.19 28.99
C LEU A 145 -15.11 18.89 29.49
N VAL A 146 -15.64 17.69 29.24
CA VAL A 146 -16.99 17.30 29.66
C VAL A 146 -16.91 16.44 30.91
N SER A 147 -16.98 17.11 32.06
CA SER A 147 -16.83 16.46 33.38
C SER A 147 -18.06 15.65 33.81
N SER A 148 -19.20 15.79 33.13
CA SER A 148 -20.43 15.10 33.50
C SER A 148 -20.59 13.77 32.76
N ARG A 149 -20.91 12.70 33.50
CA ARG A 149 -21.22 11.39 32.93
C ARG A 149 -22.36 11.46 31.90
N GLY A 150 -23.38 12.26 32.17
CA GLY A 150 -24.50 12.47 31.24
C GLY A 150 -24.07 13.14 29.94
N GLY A 151 -23.19 14.15 30.01
CA GLY A 151 -22.64 14.81 28.82
C GLY A 151 -21.80 13.87 27.95
N LEU A 152 -20.98 13.02 28.57
CA LEU A 152 -20.20 12.01 27.84
C LEU A 152 -21.09 10.96 27.17
N ILE A 153 -22.16 10.51 27.83
CA ILE A 153 -23.15 9.60 27.24
C ILE A 153 -23.86 10.27 26.05
N ALA A 154 -24.28 11.53 26.20
CA ALA A 154 -24.93 12.28 25.13
C ALA A 154 -24.00 12.46 23.92
N LEU A 155 -22.72 12.77 24.14
CA LEU A 155 -21.71 12.84 23.08
C LEU A 155 -21.52 11.50 22.37
N ALA A 156 -21.37 10.41 23.12
CA ALA A 156 -21.25 9.08 22.52
C ALA A 156 -22.48 8.69 21.70
N ALA A 157 -23.68 8.95 22.23
CA ALA A 157 -24.94 8.71 21.53
C ALA A 157 -25.05 9.56 20.26
N PHE A 158 -24.62 10.83 20.30
CA PHE A 158 -24.60 11.71 19.14
C PHE A 158 -23.70 11.18 18.01
N PHE A 159 -22.47 10.74 18.31
CA PHE A 159 -21.58 10.17 17.30
C PHE A 159 -22.11 8.84 16.75
N ALA A 160 -22.67 7.97 17.60
CA ALA A 160 -23.31 6.73 17.17
C ALA A 160 -24.51 7.00 16.24
N ALA A 161 -25.39 7.93 16.61
CA ALA A 161 -26.53 8.34 15.79
C ALA A 161 -26.08 8.96 14.46
N SER A 162 -25.02 9.75 14.47
CA SER A 162 -24.43 10.34 13.26
C SER A 162 -23.91 9.26 12.33
N ALA A 163 -23.18 8.25 12.84
CA ALA A 163 -22.68 7.14 12.04
C ALA A 163 -23.81 6.33 11.40
N TRP A 164 -24.85 6.00 12.16
CA TRP A 164 -26.04 5.31 11.62
C TRP A 164 -26.79 6.17 10.60
N THR A 165 -26.92 7.47 10.83
CA THR A 165 -27.58 8.40 9.91
C THR A 165 -26.83 8.47 8.58
N MET A 166 -25.49 8.56 8.62
CA MET A 166 -24.65 8.55 7.41
C MET A 166 -24.75 7.22 6.65
N GLU A 167 -24.67 6.09 7.35
CA GLU A 167 -24.81 4.75 6.77
C GLU A 167 -26.19 4.54 6.13
N THR A 168 -27.24 5.01 6.78
CA THR A 168 -28.62 4.91 6.30
C THR A 168 -28.83 5.82 5.10
N SER A 169 -28.49 7.10 5.22
CA SER A 169 -28.68 8.08 4.13
C SER A 169 -27.92 7.71 2.85
N ARG A 170 -26.73 7.12 2.97
CA ARG A 170 -25.97 6.54 1.84
C ARG A 170 -26.77 5.52 1.03
N ARG A 171 -27.56 4.67 1.69
CA ARG A 171 -28.31 3.58 1.05
C ARG A 171 -29.56 4.09 0.33
N PHE A 172 -30.16 5.16 0.85
CA PHE A 172 -31.44 5.68 0.34
C PHE A 172 -31.30 6.89 -0.59
N SER A 173 -30.17 7.59 -0.59
CA SER A 173 -29.96 8.79 -1.39
C SER A 173 -28.62 8.77 -2.13
N PRO A 174 -28.63 8.67 -3.47
CA PRO A 174 -27.42 8.78 -4.28
C PRO A 174 -26.65 10.08 -4.05
N ARG A 175 -27.36 11.20 -3.84
CA ARG A 175 -26.75 12.50 -3.53
C ARG A 175 -26.04 12.51 -2.17
N ALA A 176 -26.63 11.85 -1.16
CA ALA A 176 -25.98 11.71 0.13
C ALA A 176 -24.72 10.82 0.03
N ASN A 177 -24.79 9.75 -0.75
CA ASN A 177 -23.61 8.92 -1.03
C ASN A 177 -22.50 9.71 -1.74
N GLU A 178 -22.81 10.47 -2.79
CA GLU A 178 -21.84 11.33 -3.48
C GLU A 178 -21.22 12.38 -2.55
N PHE A 179 -22.03 12.99 -1.68
CA PHE A 179 -21.53 13.92 -0.67
C PHE A 179 -20.57 13.23 0.31
N LEU A 180 -20.93 12.07 0.84
CA LEU A 180 -20.07 11.29 1.74
C LEU A 180 -18.78 10.84 1.04
N LEU A 181 -18.86 10.42 -0.23
CA LEU A 181 -17.67 10.11 -1.04
C LEU A 181 -16.79 11.33 -1.26
N ARG A 182 -17.37 12.52 -1.44
CA ARG A 182 -16.60 13.78 -1.58
C ARG A 182 -15.87 14.15 -0.29
N VAL A 183 -16.51 13.95 0.86
CA VAL A 183 -15.93 14.29 2.18
C VAL A 183 -14.91 13.24 2.62
N PHE A 184 -15.28 11.96 2.58
CA PHE A 184 -14.49 10.86 3.13
C PHE A 184 -13.64 10.11 2.10
N GLY A 185 -13.79 10.37 0.79
CA GLY A 185 -13.07 9.64 -0.26
C GLY A 185 -11.55 9.76 -0.17
N LYS A 186 -11.02 10.83 0.44
CA LYS A 186 -9.58 10.99 0.71
C LYS A 186 -9.09 10.10 1.87
N VAL A 187 -9.98 9.76 2.81
CA VAL A 187 -9.73 8.90 3.98
C VAL A 187 -9.97 7.43 3.65
N ALA A 188 -10.88 7.15 2.71
CA ALA A 188 -11.18 5.81 2.22
C ALA A 188 -9.98 5.10 1.59
N HIS A 189 -9.95 3.76 1.65
CA HIS A 189 -8.95 3.04 0.87
C HIS A 189 -9.16 3.26 -0.64
N PRO A 190 -8.08 3.21 -1.44
CA PRO A 190 -8.18 3.39 -2.90
C PRO A 190 -9.15 2.44 -3.60
N HIS A 191 -9.43 1.25 -3.04
CA HIS A 191 -10.41 0.29 -3.56
C HIS A 191 -11.82 0.48 -2.96
N GLU A 192 -11.95 1.26 -1.88
CA GLU A 192 -13.22 1.61 -1.22
C GLU A 192 -13.80 2.92 -1.77
N ARG A 193 -13.10 3.64 -2.65
CA ARG A 193 -13.52 4.93 -3.23
C ARG A 193 -14.87 4.92 -3.94
N PHE A 194 -15.41 3.74 -4.26
CA PHE A 194 -16.73 3.55 -4.87
C PHE A 194 -17.73 2.83 -3.93
N HIS A 195 -17.27 2.37 -2.76
CA HIS A 195 -18.04 1.67 -1.73
C HIS A 195 -17.50 2.00 -0.33
N VAL A 196 -17.54 3.27 0.05
CA VAL A 196 -17.11 3.71 1.39
C VAL A 196 -18.11 3.21 2.42
N ASN A 197 -17.66 2.36 3.35
CA ASN A 197 -18.49 1.82 4.42
C ASN A 197 -18.41 2.69 5.69
N SER A 198 -19.30 2.44 6.64
CA SER A 198 -19.32 3.11 7.95
C SER A 198 -18.11 2.84 8.85
N ALA A 199 -17.19 1.95 8.45
CA ALA A 199 -15.93 1.68 9.14
C ALA A 199 -14.75 2.48 8.56
N THR A 200 -15.04 3.44 7.66
CA THR A 200 -14.02 4.32 7.07
C THR A 200 -13.70 5.53 7.95
N TRP A 201 -14.59 5.89 8.87
CA TRP A 201 -14.46 7.01 9.81
C TRP A 201 -14.45 6.52 11.26
#